data_AF-A0AAT9WAN5-F1
#
_entry.id   AF-A0AAT9WAN5-F1
#
_cell.length_a   1.000
_cell.length_b   1.000
_cell.length_c   1.000
_cell.angle_alpha   90.00
_cell.angle_beta   90.00
_cell.angle_gamma   90.00
#
_symmetry.space_group_name_H-M   'P 1'
#
loop_
_entity.id
_entity.type
_entity.pdbx_description
1 polymer ?
#
loop_
_entity_poly.entity_id
_entity_poly.type
_entity_poly.pdbx_seq_one_letter_code
_entity_poly.pdbx_strand_id
1 'polypeptide(L)'
;MLSTAARRAIVSAFLSLASCSALADEVLPRVLQEPVFGLRFEIAKAKLDELPDEVLKLCAGLSNAQEQMRLWKYAVAHDAARTYYVVGGYYIRPDSKQIGSPRYVLDTLGAVFYIQGRECTLTGPARETFDARFFEETPQPVLQQLAADLAQRLARAFGGPDQLATQFRHQHIDSATLSPELRKAFQRYFKE
;
A
#
# COMPACT_ATOMS: atom_id res chain seq x y z
N MET A 1 -34.90 78.96 2.85
CA MET A 1 -33.61 78.50 3.40
C MET A 1 -33.62 76.99 3.45
N LEU A 2 -32.90 76.33 2.54
CA LEU A 2 -32.73 74.88 2.50
C LEU A 2 -31.92 74.44 3.73
N SER A 3 -32.49 73.59 4.58
CA SER A 3 -31.75 72.96 5.69
C SER A 3 -31.50 71.49 5.37
N THR A 4 -30.25 71.23 5.01
CA THR A 4 -29.61 69.92 4.85
C THR A 4 -29.60 69.13 6.14
N ALA A 5 -30.50 68.16 6.31
CA ALA A 5 -30.32 67.10 7.30
C ALA A 5 -31.00 65.77 6.90
N ALA A 6 -31.19 65.53 5.59
CA ALA A 6 -31.57 64.22 5.07
C ALA A 6 -30.31 63.50 4.57
N ARG A 7 -29.49 62.97 5.49
CA ARG A 7 -28.38 62.05 5.14
C ARG A 7 -27.87 61.38 6.40
N ARG A 8 -28.35 60.17 6.68
CA ARG A 8 -27.65 59.04 7.30
C ARG A 8 -28.67 57.94 7.60
N ALA A 9 -29.21 57.38 6.53
CA ALA A 9 -29.86 56.09 6.56
C ALA A 9 -28.79 55.05 6.15
N ILE A 10 -28.76 53.93 6.87
CA ILE A 10 -28.23 52.63 6.44
C ILE A 10 -26.69 52.52 6.46
N VAL A 11 -26.14 52.21 7.63
CA VAL A 11 -24.91 51.38 7.73
C VAL A 11 -25.36 50.00 8.20
N SER A 12 -26.07 49.30 7.32
CA SER A 12 -26.46 47.91 7.52
C SER A 12 -25.33 47.01 7.04
N ALA A 13 -24.77 46.26 8.00
CA ALA A 13 -24.32 44.88 7.86
C ALA A 13 -23.75 44.45 6.50
N PHE A 14 -22.44 44.60 6.33
CA PHE A 14 -21.65 43.76 5.41
C PHE A 14 -20.42 43.21 6.15
N LEU A 15 -20.67 42.47 7.23
CA LEU A 15 -19.73 41.46 7.73
C LEU A 15 -19.95 40.20 6.89
N SER A 16 -19.50 40.26 5.65
CA SER A 16 -19.35 39.07 4.81
C SER A 16 -18.20 38.26 5.41
N LEU A 17 -18.51 37.38 6.38
CA LEU A 17 -17.66 36.24 6.68
C LEU A 17 -17.55 35.44 5.38
N ALA A 18 -16.51 35.72 4.61
CA ALA A 18 -15.97 34.80 3.64
C ALA A 18 -15.42 33.61 4.43
N SER A 19 -16.34 32.73 4.82
CA SER A 19 -16.01 31.37 5.22
C SER A 19 -15.47 30.69 3.97
N CYS A 20 -14.18 30.88 3.72
CA CYS A 20 -13.39 29.92 2.97
C CYS A 20 -13.41 28.64 3.79
N SER A 21 -14.49 27.87 3.65
CA SER A 21 -14.47 26.44 3.89
C SER A 21 -13.51 25.88 2.84
N ALA A 22 -12.21 25.97 3.12
CA ALA A 22 -11.26 25.06 2.55
C ALA A 22 -11.71 23.69 3.05
N LEU A 23 -12.55 23.02 2.24
CA LEU A 23 -12.59 21.57 2.24
C LEU A 23 -11.15 21.19 1.96
N ALA A 24 -10.41 20.88 3.02
CA ALA A 24 -9.07 20.34 2.91
C ALA A 24 -9.23 19.06 2.10
N ASP A 25 -8.85 19.14 0.82
CA ASP A 25 -8.88 18.04 -0.11
C ASP A 25 -8.12 16.89 0.56
N GLU A 26 -8.79 15.75 0.77
CA GLU A 26 -8.20 14.64 1.51
C GLU A 26 -6.95 14.17 0.75
N VAL A 27 -5.76 14.43 1.31
CA VAL A 27 -4.52 14.07 0.64
C VAL A 27 -4.30 12.56 0.81
N LEU A 28 -4.71 11.81 -0.21
CA LEU A 28 -4.38 10.39 -0.35
C LEU A 28 -2.86 10.17 -0.23
N PRO A 29 -2.42 9.03 0.30
CA PRO A 29 -1.00 8.67 0.27
C PRO A 29 -0.49 8.72 -1.16
N ARG A 30 0.53 9.54 -1.40
CA ARG A 30 1.17 9.62 -2.72
C ARG A 30 2.12 8.47 -2.97
N VAL A 31 2.62 7.85 -1.89
CA VAL A 31 3.70 6.86 -1.91
C VAL A 31 3.24 5.62 -1.16
N LEU A 32 3.53 4.44 -1.72
CA LEU A 32 3.45 3.15 -1.04
C LEU A 32 4.83 2.64 -0.67
N GLN A 33 4.85 1.68 0.25
CA GLN A 33 6.02 0.89 0.57
C GLN A 33 5.77 -0.56 0.17
N GLU A 34 6.63 -1.11 -0.68
CA GLU A 34 6.67 -2.52 -1.02
C GLU A 34 7.08 -3.34 0.22
N PRO A 35 6.34 -4.40 0.58
CA PRO A 35 6.46 -5.00 1.91
C PRO A 35 7.63 -6.00 2.08
N VAL A 36 8.32 -6.43 1.02
CA VAL A 36 9.43 -7.41 1.10
C VAL A 36 10.81 -6.75 1.16
N PHE A 37 11.03 -5.71 0.38
CA PHE A 37 12.28 -4.96 0.28
C PHE A 37 12.17 -3.56 0.88
N GLY A 38 10.97 -3.09 1.22
CA GLY A 38 10.75 -1.74 1.73
C GLY A 38 10.82 -0.66 0.64
N LEU A 39 10.68 -1.03 -0.64
CA LEU A 39 10.82 -0.06 -1.73
C LEU A 39 9.70 0.96 -1.72
N ARG A 40 10.07 2.24 -1.77
CA ARG A 40 9.12 3.35 -1.85
C ARG A 40 8.86 3.75 -3.29
N PHE A 41 7.60 3.96 -3.65
CA PHE A 41 7.21 4.42 -4.99
C PHE A 41 5.89 5.18 -5.00
N GLU A 42 5.71 6.05 -6.00
CA GLU A 42 4.48 6.81 -6.17
C GLU A 42 3.34 5.92 -6.70
N ILE A 43 2.17 5.95 -6.03
CA ILE A 43 1.01 5.12 -6.39
C ILE A 43 0.56 5.41 -7.82
N ALA A 44 0.46 6.69 -8.18
CA ALA A 44 -0.01 7.14 -9.49
C ALA A 44 0.88 6.68 -10.65
N LYS A 45 2.14 6.32 -10.39
CA LYS A 45 3.09 5.84 -11.39
C LYS A 45 3.21 4.31 -11.41
N ALA A 46 2.80 3.65 -10.33
CA ALA A 46 2.93 2.22 -10.18
C ALA A 46 1.88 1.45 -10.97
N LYS A 47 2.34 0.51 -11.79
CA LYS A 47 1.49 -0.44 -12.51
C LYS A 47 1.27 -1.70 -11.68
N LEU A 48 0.55 -1.57 -10.57
CA LEU A 48 0.18 -2.67 -9.69
C LEU A 48 -1.33 -2.90 -9.71
N ASP A 49 -1.72 -4.16 -9.64
CA ASP A 49 -3.12 -4.55 -9.56
C ASP A 49 -3.59 -4.44 -8.11
N GLU A 50 -4.73 -3.77 -7.88
CA GLU A 50 -5.40 -3.81 -6.59
C GLU A 50 -5.86 -5.23 -6.25
N LEU A 51 -5.92 -5.53 -4.96
CA LEU A 51 -6.50 -6.76 -4.45
C LEU A 51 -8.02 -6.67 -4.57
N PRO A 52 -8.69 -7.64 -5.23
CA PRO A 52 -10.14 -7.59 -5.37
C PRO A 52 -10.87 -7.58 -4.03
N ASP A 53 -11.96 -6.81 -3.93
CA ASP A 53 -12.78 -6.71 -2.72
C ASP A 53 -13.33 -8.07 -2.28
N GLU A 54 -13.57 -8.99 -3.22
CA GLU A 54 -14.03 -10.35 -2.94
C GLU A 54 -12.99 -11.14 -2.16
N VAL A 55 -11.70 -10.95 -2.46
CA VAL A 55 -10.59 -11.58 -1.75
C VAL A 55 -10.43 -10.95 -0.36
N LEU A 56 -10.49 -9.63 -0.27
CA LEU A 56 -10.46 -8.90 1.01
C LEU A 56 -11.54 -9.39 1.97
N LYS A 57 -12.77 -9.60 1.47
CA LYS A 57 -13.91 -10.08 2.28
C LYS A 57 -13.72 -11.47 2.85
N LEU A 58 -12.92 -12.33 2.23
CA LEU A 58 -12.59 -13.66 2.77
C LEU A 58 -11.57 -13.58 3.91
N CYS A 59 -10.76 -12.52 3.92
CA CYS A 59 -9.63 -12.35 4.83
C CYS A 59 -9.94 -11.34 5.94
N ALA A 60 -10.91 -11.67 6.81
CA ALA A 60 -11.25 -10.82 7.95
C ALA A 60 -10.04 -10.52 8.86
N GLY A 61 -9.01 -11.36 8.87
CA GLY A 61 -7.77 -11.11 9.62
C GLY A 61 -6.89 -9.98 9.06
N LEU A 62 -7.12 -9.53 7.81
CA LEU A 62 -6.40 -8.39 7.24
C LEU A 62 -6.98 -7.06 7.74
N SER A 63 -8.30 -6.97 7.92
CA SER A 63 -8.97 -5.73 8.32
C SER A 63 -9.61 -5.86 9.70
N ASN A 64 -9.31 -4.92 10.60
CA ASN A 64 -10.18 -4.71 11.76
C ASN A 64 -11.52 -4.16 11.27
N ALA A 65 -12.65 -4.56 11.88
CA ALA A 65 -14.01 -4.21 11.43
C ALA A 65 -14.30 -2.69 11.30
N GLN A 66 -13.39 -1.86 11.80
CA GLN A 66 -13.47 -0.40 11.80
C GLN A 66 -12.62 0.24 10.69
N GLU A 67 -11.58 -0.43 10.20
CA GLU A 67 -10.60 0.16 9.29
C GLU A 67 -10.84 -0.31 7.85
N GLN A 68 -10.99 0.65 6.93
CA GLN A 68 -11.00 0.34 5.50
C GLN A 68 -9.55 0.20 5.02
N MET A 69 -9.28 -0.78 4.16
CA MET A 69 -7.95 -0.98 3.60
C MET A 69 -7.96 -0.84 2.09
N ARG A 70 -6.86 -0.33 1.55
CA ARG A 70 -6.54 -0.44 0.13
C ARG A 70 -5.26 -1.23 -0.01
N LEU A 71 -5.35 -2.40 -0.67
CA LEU A 71 -4.24 -3.33 -0.83
C LEU A 71 -3.94 -3.57 -2.30
N TRP A 72 -2.66 -3.75 -2.61
CA TRP A 72 -2.16 -4.14 -3.92
C TRP A 72 -1.55 -5.53 -3.88
N LYS A 73 -1.65 -6.25 -5.00
CA LYS A 73 -1.03 -7.56 -5.20
C LYS A 73 0.41 -7.39 -5.65
N TYR A 74 1.33 -7.71 -4.76
CA TYR A 74 2.76 -7.73 -5.04
C TYR A 74 3.23 -9.07 -5.59
N ALA A 75 2.60 -10.18 -5.21
CA ALA A 75 2.81 -11.48 -5.81
C ALA A 75 1.59 -12.40 -5.66
N VAL A 76 1.47 -13.38 -6.58
CA VAL A 76 0.48 -14.45 -6.54
C VAL A 76 1.15 -15.77 -6.91
N ALA A 77 0.80 -16.84 -6.21
CA ALA A 77 1.22 -18.20 -6.54
C ALA A 77 0.08 -19.18 -6.28
N HIS A 78 0.20 -20.38 -6.84
CA HIS A 78 -0.82 -21.41 -6.72
C HIS A 78 -0.20 -22.76 -6.40
N ASP A 79 -0.90 -23.56 -5.61
CA ASP A 79 -0.70 -25.00 -5.57
C ASP A 79 -2.00 -25.73 -5.97
N ALA A 80 -2.08 -27.03 -5.68
CA ALA A 80 -3.22 -27.86 -6.06
C ALA A 80 -4.57 -27.37 -5.49
N ALA A 81 -4.58 -26.68 -4.34
CA ALA A 81 -5.81 -26.29 -3.65
C ALA A 81 -5.85 -24.83 -3.19
N ARG A 82 -4.71 -24.14 -3.17
CA ARG A 82 -4.52 -22.84 -2.52
C ARG A 82 -4.04 -21.80 -3.51
N THR A 83 -4.55 -20.59 -3.36
CA THR A 83 -3.99 -19.39 -4.01
C THR A 83 -3.36 -18.50 -2.95
N TYR A 84 -2.07 -18.23 -3.11
CA TYR A 84 -1.26 -17.43 -2.21
C TYR A 84 -1.13 -16.01 -2.74
N TYR A 85 -1.10 -15.04 -1.84
CA TYR A 85 -0.94 -13.63 -2.15
C TYR A 85 0.13 -13.01 -1.26
N VAL A 86 0.94 -12.13 -1.85
CA VAL A 86 1.72 -11.13 -1.12
C VAL A 86 1.06 -9.78 -1.35
N VAL A 87 0.69 -9.11 -0.27
CA VAL A 87 -0.05 -7.85 -0.32
C VAL A 87 0.56 -6.80 0.59
N GLY A 88 0.27 -5.54 0.27
CA GLY A 88 0.62 -4.38 1.08
C GLY A 88 -0.17 -3.17 0.61
N GLY A 89 -0.15 -2.08 1.36
CA GLY A 89 -0.98 -0.92 1.03
C GLY A 89 -1.07 0.10 2.15
N TYR A 90 -2.28 0.55 2.42
CA TYR A 90 -2.56 1.42 3.56
C TYR A 90 -3.94 1.15 4.15
N TYR A 91 -4.11 1.53 5.41
CA TYR A 91 -5.39 1.54 6.10
C TYR A 91 -5.88 2.97 6.31
N ILE A 92 -7.20 3.11 6.34
CA ILE A 92 -7.95 4.34 6.53
C ILE A 92 -8.60 4.26 7.91
N ARG A 93 -8.15 5.13 8.81
CA ARG A 93 -8.71 5.22 10.16
C ARG A 93 -10.06 5.94 10.11
N PRO A 94 -11.15 5.34 10.62
CA PRO A 94 -12.42 6.05 10.79
C PRO A 94 -12.22 7.10 11.90
N ASP A 95 -12.51 8.37 11.62
CA ASP A 95 -12.41 9.49 12.56
C ASP A 95 -11.10 9.52 13.36
N SER A 96 -10.05 10.16 12.84
CA SER A 96 -8.93 10.57 13.69
C SER A 96 -9.40 11.69 14.65
N LYS A 97 -10.12 11.31 15.71
CA LYS A 97 -10.53 12.20 16.81
C LYS A 97 -9.33 12.84 17.52
N GLN A 98 -8.13 12.31 17.27
CA GLN A 98 -6.87 12.82 17.76
C GLN A 98 -6.31 13.82 16.75
N ILE A 99 -6.34 15.10 17.12
CA ILE A 99 -5.74 16.21 16.36
C ILE A 99 -4.28 15.84 16.02
N GLY A 100 -3.94 15.87 14.74
CA GLY A 100 -2.59 15.57 14.24
C GLY A 100 -2.30 14.11 13.90
N SER A 101 -3.23 13.18 14.13
CA SER A 101 -3.05 11.79 13.66
C SER A 101 -3.35 11.67 12.17
N PRO A 102 -2.48 11.00 11.38
CA PRO A 102 -2.73 10.79 9.96
C PRO A 102 -3.92 9.85 9.78
N ARG A 103 -4.86 10.24 8.92
CA ARG A 103 -6.03 9.42 8.56
C ARG A 103 -5.63 8.18 7.78
N TYR A 104 -4.63 8.32 6.91
CA TYR A 104 -4.07 7.24 6.11
C TYR A 104 -2.78 6.77 6.73
N VAL A 105 -2.64 5.46 6.93
CA VAL A 105 -1.42 4.89 7.49
C VAL A 105 -0.91 3.77 6.60
N LEU A 106 0.35 3.90 6.20
CA LEU A 106 1.00 2.92 5.36
C LEU A 106 1.16 1.61 6.13
N ASP A 107 0.77 0.53 5.48
CA ASP A 107 1.17 -0.81 5.88
C ASP A 107 2.55 -1.10 5.28
N THR A 108 3.57 -1.06 6.14
CA THR A 108 4.97 -1.26 5.75
C THR A 108 5.40 -2.72 5.80
N LEU A 109 4.60 -3.59 6.42
CA LEU A 109 4.93 -5.00 6.63
C LEU A 109 4.26 -5.91 5.62
N GLY A 110 3.07 -5.51 5.15
CA GLY A 110 2.25 -6.34 4.27
C GLY A 110 1.87 -7.65 4.93
N ALA A 111 1.36 -8.56 4.11
CA ALA A 111 1.05 -9.92 4.53
C ALA A 111 1.27 -10.92 3.41
N VAL A 112 1.62 -12.14 3.80
CA VAL A 112 1.37 -13.35 3.02
C VAL A 112 0.17 -14.08 3.59
N PHE A 113 -0.74 -14.48 2.71
CA PHE A 113 -1.88 -15.32 3.06
C PHE A 113 -2.23 -16.23 1.90
N TYR A 114 -3.07 -17.23 2.16
CA TYR A 114 -3.66 -18.04 1.11
C TYR A 114 -5.17 -18.19 1.27
N ILE A 115 -5.84 -18.42 0.15
CA ILE A 115 -7.24 -18.81 0.08
C ILE A 115 -7.34 -20.27 -0.30
N GLN A 116 -8.13 -21.04 0.46
CA GLN A 116 -8.54 -22.40 0.15
C GLN A 116 -10.07 -22.47 0.19
N GLY A 117 -10.71 -22.60 -0.98
CA GLY A 117 -12.17 -22.51 -1.08
C GLY A 117 -12.68 -21.14 -0.62
N ARG A 118 -13.30 -21.07 0.57
CA ARG A 118 -13.82 -19.83 1.18
C ARG A 118 -13.07 -19.41 2.44
N GLU A 119 -12.02 -20.14 2.79
CA GLU A 119 -11.22 -19.86 3.97
C GLU A 119 -9.97 -19.07 3.57
N CYS A 120 -9.64 -18.07 4.38
CA CYS A 120 -8.42 -17.30 4.25
C CYS A 120 -7.54 -17.53 5.49
N THR A 121 -6.29 -17.91 5.27
CA THR A 121 -5.32 -18.13 6.33
C THR A 121 -4.15 -17.18 6.16
N LEU A 122 -3.87 -16.38 7.19
CA LEU A 122 -2.68 -15.54 7.26
C LEU A 122 -1.48 -16.42 7.58
N THR A 123 -0.42 -16.28 6.79
CA THR A 123 0.90 -16.87 7.07
C THR A 123 1.73 -15.92 7.94
N GLY A 124 1.68 -14.62 7.67
CA GLY A 124 2.41 -13.62 8.45
C GLY A 124 2.85 -12.42 7.63
N PRO A 125 3.75 -11.56 8.18
CA PRO A 125 4.32 -10.44 7.45
C PRO A 125 5.05 -10.88 6.18
N ALA A 126 5.03 -10.03 5.15
CA ALA A 126 5.54 -10.40 3.83
C ALA A 126 7.02 -10.80 3.87
N ARG A 127 7.87 -9.91 4.38
CA ARG A 127 9.32 -10.17 4.47
C ARG A 127 9.63 -11.37 5.37
N GLU A 128 9.00 -11.45 6.52
CA GLU A 128 9.24 -12.54 7.48
C GLU A 128 8.91 -13.91 6.88
N THR A 129 7.83 -14.03 6.09
CA THR A 129 7.47 -15.29 5.42
C THR A 129 8.59 -15.80 4.50
N PHE A 130 9.26 -14.90 3.76
CA PHE A 130 10.39 -15.27 2.90
C PHE A 130 11.66 -15.63 3.69
N ASP A 131 11.88 -15.00 4.85
CA ASP A 131 13.07 -15.21 5.67
C ASP A 131 12.94 -16.46 6.57
N ALA A 132 11.79 -16.62 7.22
CA ALA A 132 11.52 -17.71 8.16
C ALA A 132 11.37 -19.07 7.47
N ARG A 133 10.87 -19.09 6.22
CA ARG A 133 10.76 -20.29 5.37
C ARG A 133 10.04 -21.45 6.06
N PHE A 134 8.93 -21.16 6.74
CA PHE A 134 8.03 -22.16 7.32
C PHE A 134 7.29 -22.92 6.22
N PHE A 135 7.93 -23.98 5.71
CA PHE A 135 7.47 -24.70 4.52
C PHE A 135 6.19 -25.52 4.71
N GLU A 136 5.76 -25.74 5.95
CA GLU A 136 4.48 -26.37 6.25
C GLU A 136 3.31 -25.46 5.83
N GLU A 137 3.45 -24.14 6.03
CA GLU A 137 2.44 -23.15 5.68
C GLU A 137 2.60 -22.64 4.24
N THR A 138 3.85 -22.35 3.84
CA THR A 138 4.18 -21.88 2.49
C THR A 138 5.22 -22.82 1.86
N PRO A 139 4.79 -23.87 1.15
CA PRO A 139 5.69 -24.85 0.55
C PRO A 139 6.77 -24.18 -0.30
N GLN A 140 7.99 -24.73 -0.30
CA GLN A 140 9.11 -24.13 -1.01
C GLN A 140 8.81 -23.82 -2.50
N PRO A 141 8.12 -24.68 -3.28
CA PRO A 141 7.76 -24.35 -4.65
C PRO A 141 6.85 -23.12 -4.76
N VAL A 142 5.93 -22.93 -3.81
CA VAL A 142 5.06 -21.76 -3.73
C VAL A 142 5.89 -20.52 -3.40
N LEU A 143 6.81 -20.59 -2.43
CA LEU A 143 7.67 -19.46 -2.06
C LEU A 143 8.56 -19.01 -3.24
N GLN A 144 9.06 -19.96 -4.03
CA GLN A 144 9.81 -19.69 -5.26
C GLN A 144 8.94 -19.01 -6.33
N GLN A 145 7.70 -19.46 -6.50
CA GLN A 145 6.75 -18.83 -7.42
C GLN A 145 6.40 -17.41 -6.97
N LEU A 146 6.15 -17.19 -5.68
CA LEU A 146 5.89 -15.86 -5.13
C LEU A 146 7.08 -14.93 -5.35
N ALA A 147 8.31 -15.38 -5.10
CA ALA A 147 9.51 -14.58 -5.36
C ALA A 147 9.65 -14.20 -6.85
N ALA A 148 9.35 -15.14 -7.76
CA ALA A 148 9.42 -14.90 -9.19
C ALA A 148 8.34 -13.92 -9.68
N ASP A 149 7.08 -14.09 -9.25
CA ASP A 149 5.99 -13.17 -9.61
C ASP A 149 6.21 -11.78 -8.99
N LEU A 150 6.75 -11.71 -7.76
CA LEU A 150 7.17 -10.45 -7.14
C LEU A 150 8.17 -9.71 -8.02
N ALA A 151 9.23 -10.39 -8.49
CA ALA A 151 10.23 -9.81 -9.37
C ALA A 151 9.64 -9.28 -10.68
N GLN A 152 8.65 -9.99 -11.24
CA GLN A 152 7.96 -9.57 -12.46
C GLN A 152 7.07 -8.35 -12.21
N ARG A 153 6.26 -8.38 -11.14
CA ARG A 153 5.34 -7.30 -10.78
C ARG A 153 6.07 -6.03 -10.42
N LEU A 154 7.15 -6.10 -9.65
CA LEU A 154 7.96 -4.93 -9.33
C LEU A 154 8.65 -4.35 -10.55
N ALA A 155 9.18 -5.18 -11.45
CA ALA A 155 9.76 -4.67 -12.69
C ALA A 155 8.71 -3.90 -13.51
N ARG A 156 7.46 -4.41 -13.60
CA ARG A 156 6.37 -3.67 -14.26
C ARG A 156 6.01 -2.38 -13.52
N ALA A 157 5.90 -2.43 -12.18
CA ALA A 157 5.51 -1.31 -11.35
C ALA A 157 6.48 -0.13 -11.46
N PHE A 158 7.79 -0.41 -11.55
CA PHE A 158 8.83 0.60 -11.69
C PHE A 158 9.16 0.99 -13.15
N GLY A 159 8.45 0.42 -14.13
CA GLY A 159 8.61 0.76 -15.54
C GLY A 159 9.71 -0.01 -16.29
N GLY A 160 10.25 -1.07 -15.69
CA GLY A 160 11.13 -2.03 -16.34
C GLY A 160 12.23 -2.59 -15.43
N PRO A 161 12.99 -3.59 -15.92
CA PRO A 161 14.07 -4.21 -15.16
C PRO A 161 15.17 -3.23 -14.72
N ASP A 162 15.60 -2.33 -15.61
CA ASP A 162 16.68 -1.39 -15.35
C ASP A 162 16.29 -0.33 -14.32
N GLN A 163 15.03 0.09 -14.35
CA GLN A 163 14.48 1.02 -13.36
C GLN A 163 14.39 0.36 -11.98
N LEU A 164 13.94 -0.90 -11.91
CA LEU A 164 13.95 -1.64 -10.65
C LEU A 164 15.36 -1.81 -10.09
N ALA A 165 16.35 -2.16 -10.92
CA ALA A 165 17.75 -2.25 -10.50
C ALA A 165 18.28 -0.91 -9.97
N THR A 166 17.89 0.20 -10.60
CA THR A 166 18.22 1.55 -10.15
C THR A 166 17.63 1.85 -8.77
N GLN A 167 16.38 1.45 -8.53
CA GLN A 167 15.73 1.61 -7.23
C GLN A 167 16.39 0.78 -6.14
N PHE A 168 16.79 -0.46 -6.45
CA PHE A 168 17.54 -1.29 -5.50
C PHE A 168 18.87 -0.65 -5.08
N ARG A 169 19.61 -0.07 -6.03
CA ARG A 169 20.85 0.67 -5.71
C ARG A 169 20.57 1.93 -4.88
N HIS A 170 19.60 2.74 -5.30
CA HIS A 170 19.26 4.01 -4.62
C HIS A 170 18.73 3.79 -3.20
N GLN A 171 18.02 2.70 -2.96
CA GLN A 171 17.44 2.37 -1.66
C GLN A 171 18.31 1.38 -0.86
N HIS A 172 19.56 1.16 -1.30
CA HIS A 172 20.57 0.36 -0.62
C HIS A 172 20.11 -1.06 -0.22
N ILE A 173 19.40 -1.74 -1.13
CA ILE A 173 18.94 -3.11 -0.90
C ILE A 173 20.13 -4.07 -1.05
N ASP A 174 20.48 -4.76 0.03
CA ASP A 174 21.59 -5.72 0.03
C ASP A 174 21.12 -7.15 -0.33
N SER A 175 21.62 -7.65 -1.46
CA SER A 175 21.33 -9.00 -1.96
C SER A 175 21.81 -10.13 -1.04
N ALA A 176 22.83 -9.88 -0.20
CA ALA A 176 23.40 -10.87 0.71
C ALA A 176 22.42 -11.22 1.85
N THR A 177 21.56 -10.27 2.23
CA THR A 177 20.54 -10.44 3.27
C THR A 177 19.30 -11.20 2.80
N LEU A 178 19.18 -11.45 1.49
CA LEU A 178 17.99 -12.07 0.92
C LEU A 178 17.99 -13.58 1.12
N SER A 179 16.80 -14.13 1.36
CA SER A 179 16.56 -15.58 1.34
C SER A 179 16.92 -16.18 -0.03
N PRO A 180 17.23 -17.49 -0.11
CA PRO A 180 17.63 -18.13 -1.37
C PRO A 180 16.62 -17.93 -2.51
N GLU A 181 15.32 -17.99 -2.19
CA GLU A 181 14.23 -17.81 -3.15
C GLU A 181 14.22 -16.37 -3.72
N LEU A 182 14.31 -15.35 -2.86
CA LEU A 182 14.39 -13.95 -3.27
C LEU A 182 15.68 -13.66 -4.04
N ARG A 183 16.83 -14.13 -3.55
CA ARG A 183 18.12 -13.94 -4.22
C ARG A 183 18.10 -14.50 -5.63
N LYS A 184 17.57 -15.71 -5.82
CA LYS A 184 17.44 -16.33 -7.14
C LYS A 184 16.52 -15.53 -8.06
N ALA A 185 15.35 -15.11 -7.57
CA ALA A 185 14.38 -14.36 -8.39
C ALA A 185 14.89 -12.97 -8.79
N PHE A 186 15.66 -12.32 -7.92
CA PHE A 186 16.13 -10.95 -8.13
C PHE A 186 17.60 -10.83 -8.54
N GLN A 187 18.31 -11.94 -8.76
CA GLN A 187 19.74 -11.96 -9.07
C GLN A 187 20.17 -11.00 -10.19
N ARG A 188 19.28 -10.73 -11.16
CA ARG A 188 19.59 -9.86 -12.30
C ARG A 188 19.61 -8.37 -11.98
N TYR A 189 19.01 -7.95 -10.86
CA TYR A 189 18.90 -6.53 -10.49
C TYR A 189 20.02 -6.07 -9.56
N PHE A 190 20.80 -7.03 -9.04
CA PHE A 190 21.94 -6.79 -8.15
C PHE A 190 23.29 -6.98 -8.85
N LYS A 191 23.30 -7.15 -10.17
CA LYS A 191 24.54 -7.23 -10.93
C LYS A 191 25.15 -5.84 -11.06
N GLU A 192 26.44 -5.77 -10.75
CA GLU A 192 27.31 -4.62 -11.01
C GLU A 192 27.63 -4.50 -12.51
#